data_AF-A0A2R9UF01-F1
#
_entry.id   AF-A0A2R9UF01-F1
#
_cell.length_a   1.000
_cell.length_b   1.000
_cell.length_c   1.000
_cell.angle_alpha   90.00
_cell.angle_beta   90.00
_cell.angle_gamma   90.00
#
_symmetry.space_group_name_H-M   'P 1'
#
loop_
_entity.id
_entity.type
_entity.pdbx_description
1 polymer ?
#
loop_
_entity_poly.entity_id
_entity_poly.type
_entity_poly.pdbx_seq_one_letter_code
_entity_poly.pdbx_strand_id
1 'polypeptide(L)'
;MPAPDQKKAFALFRAAVPYEQIAVQLSCTVAQAKTAVRKAIEASTVALDQTAARIVDLERIDALHRAHWQKALNGDAAATDRVVKLMQERQRLLGEPTRVKDAITDALEKTLAEITTTAADEALIASCRQVARQIDHAVANGTSLEATKAMYLLPHLWNGLRELGATPAARAALNASVPAPSTEGAVEPSKGEPVDLDDWKSRNRGNAG
;
A
#
# COMPACT_ATOMS: atom_id res chain seq x y z
N MET A 1 14.67 51.47 -11.00
CA MET A 1 14.84 50.35 -11.94
C MET A 1 13.48 49.93 -12.47
N PRO A 2 13.32 49.66 -13.77
CA PRO A 2 12.05 49.22 -14.34
C PRO A 2 11.63 47.86 -13.77
N ALA A 3 10.32 47.58 -13.74
CA ALA A 3 9.81 46.29 -13.33
C ALA A 3 10.29 45.20 -14.31
N PRO A 4 10.85 44.07 -13.84
CA PRO A 4 11.33 43.02 -14.73
C PRO A 4 10.18 42.42 -15.54
N ASP A 5 10.45 42.15 -16.82
CA ASP A 5 9.51 41.52 -17.74
C ASP A 5 9.10 40.14 -17.20
N GLN A 6 7.84 40.04 -16.80
CA GLN A 6 7.26 38.83 -16.19
C GLN A 6 7.31 37.63 -17.13
N LYS A 7 7.10 37.82 -18.43
CA LYS A 7 7.13 36.73 -19.42
C LYS A 7 8.54 36.21 -19.59
N LYS A 8 9.54 37.10 -19.64
CA LYS A 8 10.96 36.70 -19.70
C LYS A 8 11.43 36.07 -18.39
N ALA A 9 11.03 36.61 -17.24
CA ALA A 9 11.33 36.02 -15.94
C ALA A 9 10.80 34.60 -15.83
N PHE A 10 9.56 34.38 -16.28
CA PHE A 10 8.96 33.06 -16.31
C PHE A 10 9.64 32.12 -17.32
N ALA A 11 10.02 32.61 -18.49
CA ALA A 11 10.76 31.81 -19.47
C ALA A 11 12.13 31.36 -18.94
N LEU A 12 12.87 32.24 -18.26
CA LEU A 12 14.15 31.91 -17.64
C LEU A 12 13.97 30.97 -16.43
N PHE A 13 12.92 31.18 -15.64
CA PHE A 13 12.57 30.30 -14.55
C PHE A 13 12.21 28.88 -15.01
N ARG A 14 11.46 28.76 -16.11
CA ARG A 14 11.20 27.49 -16.82
C ARG A 14 12.43 26.89 -17.49
N ALA A 15 13.50 27.66 -17.69
CA ALA A 15 14.77 27.14 -18.16
C ALA A 15 15.69 26.70 -16.99
N ALA A 16 15.14 26.57 -15.79
CA ALA A 16 15.84 26.23 -14.55
C ALA A 16 16.99 27.19 -14.18
N VAL A 17 16.94 28.44 -14.67
CA VAL A 17 17.92 29.47 -14.30
C VAL A 17 17.65 29.90 -12.85
N PRO A 18 18.67 29.93 -11.97
CA PRO A 18 18.50 30.35 -10.58
C PRO A 18 18.13 31.83 -10.49
N TYR A 19 17.36 32.22 -9.46
CA TYR A 19 16.81 33.58 -9.34
C TYR A 19 17.86 34.69 -9.33
N GLU A 20 19.06 34.38 -8.84
CA GLU A 20 20.21 35.28 -8.83
C GLU A 20 20.67 35.57 -10.27
N GLN A 21 20.71 34.54 -11.12
CA GLN A 21 21.06 34.70 -12.54
C GLN A 21 19.92 35.33 -13.34
N ILE A 22 18.65 35.02 -13.01
CA ILE A 22 17.49 35.72 -13.59
C ILE A 22 17.55 37.22 -13.26
N ALA A 23 17.87 37.56 -12.02
CA ALA A 23 17.99 38.93 -11.56
C ALA A 23 19.07 39.70 -12.35
N VAL A 24 20.23 39.06 -12.56
CA VAL A 24 21.30 39.60 -13.40
C VAL A 24 20.83 39.77 -14.85
N GLN A 25 20.25 38.74 -15.46
CA GLN A 25 19.81 38.77 -16.87
C GLN A 25 18.68 39.76 -17.13
N LEU A 26 17.79 39.99 -16.16
CA LEU A 26 16.71 40.96 -16.26
C LEU A 26 17.06 42.33 -15.68
N SER A 27 18.31 42.52 -15.24
CA SER A 27 18.78 43.76 -14.62
C SER A 27 17.84 44.24 -13.51
N CYS A 28 17.53 43.36 -12.56
CA CYS A 28 16.65 43.65 -11.42
C CYS A 28 17.22 43.03 -10.13
N THR A 29 16.62 43.34 -8.99
CA THR A 29 16.98 42.69 -7.73
C THR A 29 16.41 41.26 -7.67
N VAL A 30 17.03 40.39 -6.87
CA VAL A 30 16.54 39.01 -6.66
C VAL A 30 15.10 38.99 -6.14
N ALA A 31 14.72 39.95 -5.28
CA ALA A 31 13.35 40.11 -4.79
C ALA A 31 12.36 40.45 -5.91
N GLN A 32 12.78 41.30 -6.87
CA GLN A 32 11.98 41.65 -8.04
C GLN A 32 11.86 40.48 -9.03
N ALA A 33 12.94 39.72 -9.26
CA ALA A 33 12.90 38.51 -10.09
C ALA A 33 11.92 37.46 -9.53
N LYS A 34 11.99 37.17 -8.22
CA LYS A 34 11.04 36.27 -7.54
C LYS A 34 9.60 36.75 -7.65
N THR A 35 9.38 38.06 -7.47
CA THR A 35 8.05 38.67 -7.58
C THR A 35 7.51 38.61 -9.01
N ALA A 36 8.35 38.81 -10.03
CA ALA A 36 7.93 38.74 -11.43
C ALA A 36 7.62 37.31 -11.89
N VAL A 37 8.41 36.32 -11.46
CA VAL A 37 8.10 34.90 -11.67
C VAL A 37 6.78 34.53 -10.99
N ARG A 38 6.58 34.92 -9.73
CA ARG A 38 5.32 34.66 -9.01
C ARG A 38 4.12 35.30 -9.71
N LYS A 39 4.22 36.57 -10.12
CA LYS A 39 3.14 37.25 -10.84
C LYS A 39 2.86 36.62 -12.21
N ALA A 40 3.89 36.16 -12.92
CA ALA A 40 3.71 35.45 -14.19
C ALA A 40 3.01 34.09 -14.01
N ILE A 41 3.30 33.40 -12.89
CA ILE A 41 2.64 32.17 -12.47
C ILE A 41 1.17 32.45 -12.12
N GLU A 42 0.88 33.47 -11.30
CA GLU A 42 -0.48 33.86 -10.90
C GLU A 42 -1.33 34.35 -12.08
N ALA A 43 -0.72 35.03 -13.05
CA ALA A 43 -1.37 35.52 -14.26
C ALA A 43 -1.57 34.44 -15.34
N SER A 44 -0.99 33.25 -15.15
CA SER A 44 -1.21 32.11 -16.04
C SER A 44 -2.59 31.50 -15.74
N THR A 45 -3.49 31.54 -16.73
CA THR A 45 -4.84 30.93 -16.67
C THR A 45 -4.81 29.40 -16.71
N VAL A 46 -3.63 28.80 -16.89
CA VAL A 46 -3.42 27.37 -16.68
C VAL A 46 -3.44 27.13 -15.19
N ALA A 47 -4.53 26.55 -14.69
CA ALA A 47 -4.71 26.15 -13.30
C ALA A 47 -3.38 25.61 -12.72
N LEU A 48 -2.80 26.32 -11.74
CA LEU A 48 -1.71 25.80 -10.93
C LEU A 48 -2.24 24.75 -9.95
N ASP A 49 -2.93 23.76 -10.50
CA ASP A 49 -3.23 22.51 -9.82
C ASP A 49 -1.95 21.67 -9.88
N GLN A 50 -1.06 21.87 -8.90
CA GLN A 50 0.12 21.03 -8.61
C GLN A 50 1.11 20.74 -9.76
N THR A 51 0.89 21.24 -10.98
CA THR A 51 1.55 20.73 -12.19
C THR A 51 2.73 21.61 -12.60
N ALA A 52 2.62 22.94 -12.53
CA ALA A 52 3.73 23.83 -12.88
C ALA A 52 4.90 23.74 -11.87
N ALA A 53 4.61 23.62 -10.58
CA ALA A 53 5.64 23.41 -9.55
C ALA A 53 6.32 22.03 -9.70
N ARG A 54 5.54 20.97 -9.94
CA ARG A 54 6.07 19.62 -10.23
C ARG A 54 6.89 19.57 -11.52
N ILE A 55 6.49 20.29 -12.57
CA ILE A 55 7.27 20.39 -13.82
C ILE A 55 8.62 21.04 -13.55
N VAL A 56 8.65 22.15 -12.81
CA VAL A 56 9.90 22.83 -12.44
C VAL A 56 10.79 21.95 -11.57
N ASP A 57 10.20 21.23 -10.62
CA ASP A 57 10.97 20.32 -9.76
C ASP A 57 11.48 19.09 -10.54
N LEU A 58 10.71 18.57 -11.51
CA LEU A 58 11.17 17.55 -12.46
C LEU A 58 12.34 18.04 -13.31
N GLU A 59 12.27 19.27 -13.85
CA GLU A 59 13.36 19.87 -14.63
C GLU A 59 14.63 20.05 -13.80
N ARG A 60 14.51 20.43 -12.52
CA ARG A 60 15.63 20.51 -11.57
C ARG A 60 16.24 19.14 -11.29
N ILE A 61 15.41 18.12 -11.08
CA ILE A 61 15.87 16.74 -10.91
C ILE A 61 16.60 16.25 -12.15
N ASP A 62 16.06 16.53 -13.34
CA ASP A 62 16.69 16.15 -14.60
C ASP A 62 18.03 16.88 -14.82
N ALA A 63 18.16 18.13 -14.37
CA ALA A 63 19.43 18.86 -14.39
C ALA A 63 20.47 18.25 -13.44
N LEU A 64 20.08 17.91 -12.21
CA LEU A 64 20.95 17.20 -11.26
C LEU A 64 21.34 15.82 -11.79
N HIS A 65 20.39 15.10 -12.40
CA HIS A 65 20.63 13.79 -13.00
C HIS A 65 21.71 13.87 -14.09
N ARG A 66 21.59 14.82 -15.03
CA ARG A 66 22.61 15.07 -16.06
C ARG A 66 23.98 15.41 -15.48
N ALA A 67 24.03 16.23 -14.43
CA ALA A 67 25.29 16.63 -13.80
C ALA A 67 26.05 15.47 -13.13
N HIS A 68 25.32 14.46 -12.62
CA HIS A 68 25.91 13.29 -11.95
C HIS A 68 26.11 12.09 -12.89
N TRP A 69 25.40 12.02 -14.01
CA TRP A 69 25.38 10.87 -14.91
C TRP A 69 26.77 10.41 -15.38
N GLN A 70 27.59 11.34 -15.90
CA GLN A 70 28.91 10.97 -16.41
C GLN A 70 29.85 10.46 -15.30
N LYS A 71 29.72 10.99 -14.08
CA LYS A 71 30.52 10.53 -12.93
C LYS A 71 30.12 9.11 -12.52
N ALA A 72 28.82 8.83 -12.49
CA ALA A 72 28.30 7.49 -12.20
C ALA A 72 28.79 6.46 -13.24
N LEU A 73 28.73 6.78 -14.54
CA LEU A 73 29.27 5.92 -15.61
C LEU A 73 30.77 5.66 -15.49
N ASN A 74 31.52 6.63 -14.95
CA ASN A 74 32.96 6.51 -14.73
C ASN A 74 33.31 5.74 -13.43
N GLY A 75 32.32 5.19 -12.71
CA GLY A 75 32.52 4.34 -11.53
C GLY A 75 32.52 5.06 -10.18
N ASP A 76 32.14 6.34 -10.12
CA ASP A 76 31.97 7.05 -8.84
C ASP A 76 30.73 6.53 -8.10
N ALA A 77 30.96 5.73 -7.04
CA ALA A 77 29.90 5.13 -6.23
C ALA A 77 28.96 6.18 -5.59
N ALA A 78 29.48 7.33 -5.16
CA ALA A 78 28.66 8.38 -4.58
C ALA A 78 27.79 9.06 -5.64
N ALA A 79 28.28 9.22 -6.87
CA ALA A 79 27.47 9.70 -7.98
C ALA A 79 26.37 8.71 -8.37
N THR A 80 26.66 7.40 -8.38
CA THR A 80 25.69 6.34 -8.64
C THR A 80 24.53 6.38 -7.64
N ASP A 81 24.81 6.46 -6.34
CA ASP A 81 23.76 6.58 -5.32
C ASP A 81 22.88 7.82 -5.51
N ARG A 82 23.48 8.94 -5.94
CA ARG A 82 22.77 10.20 -6.19
C ARG A 82 21.86 10.09 -7.40
N VAL A 83 22.33 9.47 -8.47
CA VAL A 83 21.54 9.18 -9.67
C VAL A 83 20.33 8.31 -9.32
N VAL A 84 20.51 7.22 -8.57
CA VAL A 84 19.39 6.35 -8.16
C VAL A 84 18.35 7.10 -7.33
N LYS A 85 18.78 7.92 -6.35
CA LYS A 85 17.85 8.73 -5.54
C LYS A 85 17.09 9.77 -6.37
N LEU A 86 17.75 10.43 -7.33
CA LEU A 86 17.10 11.38 -8.23
C LEU A 86 16.06 10.69 -9.12
N MET A 87 16.34 9.48 -9.60
CA MET A 87 15.39 8.68 -10.37
C MET A 87 14.14 8.31 -9.55
N GLN A 88 14.32 7.94 -8.28
CA GLN A 88 13.21 7.65 -7.35
C GLN A 88 12.34 8.89 -7.10
N GLU A 89 12.97 10.04 -6.87
CA GLU A 89 12.25 11.29 -6.61
C GLU A 89 11.52 11.80 -7.87
N ARG A 90 12.08 11.54 -9.06
CA ARG A 90 11.41 11.78 -10.35
C ARG A 90 10.13 10.96 -10.47
N GLN A 91 10.16 9.67 -10.11
CA GLN A 91 8.97 8.81 -10.11
C GLN A 91 7.92 9.30 -9.10
N ARG A 92 8.34 9.75 -7.92
CA ARG A 92 7.45 10.33 -6.91
C ARG A 92 6.74 11.60 -7.40
N LEU A 93 7.47 12.52 -8.04
CA LEU A 93 6.89 13.76 -8.57
C LEU A 93 5.96 13.54 -9.77
N LEU A 94 6.15 12.45 -10.52
CA LEU A 94 5.20 12.00 -11.54
C LEU A 94 3.90 11.43 -10.95
N GLY A 95 3.79 11.37 -9.62
CA GLY A 95 2.58 10.93 -8.93
C GLY A 95 2.43 9.40 -8.88
N GLU A 96 3.52 8.65 -9.04
CA GLU A 96 3.46 7.22 -8.80
C GLU A 96 3.17 6.95 -7.31
N PRO A 97 2.12 6.17 -6.99
CA PRO A 97 1.83 5.79 -5.60
C PRO A 97 3.05 5.16 -4.94
N THR A 98 3.22 5.31 -3.63
CA THR A 98 4.26 4.60 -2.90
C THR A 98 4.08 3.09 -3.10
N ARG A 99 5.05 2.48 -3.75
CA ARG A 99 5.04 1.06 -4.06
C ARG A 99 5.55 0.31 -2.84
N VAL A 100 4.63 -0.35 -2.13
CA VAL A 100 4.99 -1.24 -1.01
C VAL A 100 5.03 -2.65 -1.55
N LYS A 101 6.20 -3.29 -1.45
CA LYS A 101 6.38 -4.67 -1.90
C LYS A 101 5.62 -5.62 -0.98
N ASP A 102 4.99 -6.63 -1.56
CA ASP A 102 4.33 -7.76 -0.86
C ASP A 102 3.20 -7.35 0.11
N ALA A 103 2.69 -6.11 0.02
CA ALA A 103 1.72 -5.56 0.97
C ALA A 103 0.41 -6.35 1.03
N ILE A 104 -0.12 -6.75 -0.14
CA ILE A 104 -1.38 -7.49 -0.22
C ILE A 104 -1.18 -8.95 0.18
N THR A 105 -0.06 -9.55 -0.23
CA THR A 105 0.31 -10.92 0.13
C THR A 105 0.48 -11.05 1.64
N ASP A 106 1.21 -10.14 2.28
CA ASP A 106 1.38 -10.14 3.74
C ASP A 106 0.05 -9.97 4.48
N ALA A 107 -0.84 -9.11 3.98
CA ALA A 107 -2.17 -8.91 4.55
C ALA A 107 -3.07 -10.15 4.36
N LEU A 108 -2.96 -10.83 3.23
CA LEU A 108 -3.66 -12.08 2.96
C LEU A 108 -3.19 -13.17 3.91
N GLU A 109 -1.89 -13.41 4.07
CA GLU A 109 -1.38 -14.45 4.96
C GLU A 109 -1.78 -14.20 6.43
N LYS A 110 -1.74 -12.95 6.89
CA LYS A 110 -2.26 -12.58 8.21
C LYS A 110 -3.74 -12.93 8.37
N THR A 111 -4.54 -12.65 7.33
CA THR A 111 -5.97 -12.99 7.33
C THR A 111 -6.18 -14.51 7.36
N LEU A 112 -5.42 -15.27 6.57
CA LEU A 112 -5.50 -16.72 6.51
C LEU A 112 -5.10 -17.38 7.84
N ALA A 113 -4.17 -16.78 8.58
CA ALA A 113 -3.76 -17.26 9.90
C ALA A 113 -4.85 -17.12 10.99
N GLU A 114 -5.84 -16.23 10.79
CA GLU A 114 -6.94 -15.99 11.73
C GLU A 114 -8.18 -16.86 11.46
N ILE A 115 -8.24 -17.57 10.33
CA ILE A 115 -9.37 -18.41 9.97
C ILE A 115 -9.03 -19.89 10.04
N THR A 116 -10.04 -20.69 10.38
CA THR A 116 -9.93 -22.16 10.30
C THR A 116 -10.07 -22.58 8.84
N THR A 117 -9.10 -23.33 8.33
CA THR A 117 -9.09 -23.85 6.95
C THR A 117 -8.94 -25.37 6.98
N THR A 118 -9.36 -26.02 5.90
CA THR A 118 -9.29 -27.46 5.70
C THR A 118 -8.56 -27.79 4.40
N ALA A 119 -8.28 -29.07 4.16
CA ALA A 119 -7.68 -29.52 2.90
C ALA A 119 -8.55 -29.18 1.67
N ALA A 120 -9.86 -29.04 1.83
CA ALA A 120 -10.76 -28.66 0.73
C ALA A 120 -10.53 -27.22 0.25
N ASP A 121 -9.97 -26.35 1.09
CA ASP A 121 -9.74 -24.94 0.80
C ASP A 121 -8.43 -24.70 0.04
N GLU A 122 -7.57 -25.71 -0.11
CA GLU A 122 -6.20 -25.58 -0.61
C GLU A 122 -6.14 -24.90 -1.99
N ALA A 123 -6.98 -25.33 -2.93
CA ALA A 123 -7.02 -24.78 -4.29
C ALA A 123 -7.46 -23.31 -4.30
N LEU A 124 -8.41 -22.94 -3.43
CA LEU A 124 -8.90 -21.58 -3.31
C LEU A 124 -7.84 -20.67 -2.66
N ILE A 125 -7.19 -21.14 -1.59
CA ILE A 125 -6.10 -20.43 -0.92
C ILE A 125 -4.93 -20.20 -1.89
N ALA A 126 -4.53 -21.23 -2.64
CA ALA A 126 -3.48 -21.11 -3.65
C ALA A 126 -3.85 -20.07 -4.73
N SER A 127 -5.10 -20.04 -5.16
CA SER A 127 -5.60 -19.05 -6.13
C SER A 127 -5.57 -17.62 -5.56
N CYS A 128 -6.02 -17.42 -4.32
CA CYS A 128 -5.93 -16.13 -3.62
C CYS A 128 -4.48 -15.64 -3.50
N ARG A 129 -3.56 -16.54 -3.12
CA ARG A 129 -2.11 -16.23 -3.04
C ARG A 129 -1.55 -15.81 -4.39
N GLN A 130 -1.91 -16.53 -5.46
CA GLN A 130 -1.43 -16.20 -6.80
C GLN A 130 -1.95 -14.82 -7.26
N VAL A 131 -3.21 -14.51 -6.99
CA VAL A 131 -3.78 -13.18 -7.27
C VAL A 131 -3.06 -12.09 -6.47
N ALA A 132 -2.87 -12.27 -5.16
CA ALA A 132 -2.19 -11.30 -4.31
C ALA A 132 -0.74 -11.02 -4.80
N ARG A 133 0.03 -12.07 -5.09
CA ARG A 133 1.39 -11.97 -5.64
C ARG A 133 1.42 -11.25 -6.99
N GLN A 134 0.45 -11.52 -7.86
CA GLN A 134 0.35 -10.84 -9.15
C GLN A 134 0.11 -9.34 -8.98
N ILE A 135 -0.75 -8.95 -8.03
CA ILE A 135 -1.01 -7.54 -7.72
C ILE A 135 0.25 -6.89 -7.13
N ASP A 136 0.86 -7.50 -6.12
CA ASP A 136 2.07 -6.95 -5.50
C ASP A 136 3.24 -6.83 -6.48
N HIS A 137 3.44 -7.82 -7.36
CA HIS A 137 4.46 -7.76 -8.39
C HIS A 137 4.21 -6.60 -9.37
N ALA A 138 2.97 -6.41 -9.81
CA ALA A 138 2.62 -5.33 -10.73
C ALA A 138 2.74 -3.94 -10.08
N VAL A 139 2.37 -3.81 -8.80
CA VAL A 139 2.54 -2.57 -8.04
C VAL A 139 4.02 -2.26 -7.80
N ALA A 140 4.82 -3.25 -7.42
CA ALA A 140 6.24 -3.07 -7.15
C ALA A 140 7.05 -2.77 -8.41
N ASN A 141 6.80 -3.50 -9.50
CA ASN A 141 7.70 -3.53 -10.66
C ASN A 141 7.10 -3.00 -11.97
N GLY A 142 5.77 -2.90 -12.07
CA GLY A 142 5.08 -2.54 -13.31
C GLY A 142 5.01 -1.03 -13.57
N THR A 143 4.55 -0.65 -14.75
CA THR A 143 4.12 0.72 -15.04
C THR A 143 2.86 1.07 -14.24
N SER A 144 2.54 2.37 -14.08
CA SER A 144 1.30 2.80 -13.43
C SER A 144 0.05 2.19 -14.08
N LEU A 145 0.09 1.96 -15.40
CA LEU A 145 -1.00 1.30 -16.12
C LEU A 145 -1.12 -0.19 -15.77
N GLU A 146 0.00 -0.91 -15.65
CA GLU A 146 0.01 -2.31 -15.25
C GLU A 146 -0.42 -2.50 -13.79
N ALA A 147 0.03 -1.62 -12.90
CA ALA A 147 -0.44 -1.57 -11.52
C ALA A 147 -1.97 -1.34 -11.46
N THR A 148 -2.47 -0.38 -12.23
CA THR A 148 -3.92 -0.10 -12.32
C THR A 148 -4.69 -1.32 -12.85
N LYS A 149 -4.17 -2.00 -13.88
CA LYS A 149 -4.76 -3.23 -14.43
C LYS A 149 -4.80 -4.35 -13.39
N ALA A 150 -3.72 -4.53 -12.62
CA ALA A 150 -3.65 -5.56 -11.60
C ALA A 150 -4.66 -5.31 -10.46
N MET A 151 -4.94 -4.04 -10.12
CA MET A 151 -5.95 -3.70 -9.11
C MET A 151 -7.37 -4.15 -9.50
N TYR A 152 -7.66 -4.40 -10.78
CA TYR A 152 -8.92 -5.03 -11.19
C TYR A 152 -9.05 -6.50 -10.75
N LEU A 153 -7.99 -7.12 -10.24
CA LEU A 153 -8.05 -8.46 -9.64
C LEU A 153 -8.50 -8.45 -8.17
N LEU A 154 -8.56 -7.27 -7.51
CA LEU A 154 -9.02 -7.16 -6.12
C LEU A 154 -10.40 -7.79 -5.86
N PRO A 155 -11.41 -7.64 -6.74
CA PRO A 155 -12.70 -8.30 -6.55
C PRO A 155 -12.58 -9.84 -6.51
N HIS A 156 -11.67 -10.44 -7.29
CA HIS A 156 -11.46 -11.88 -7.27
C HIS A 156 -10.83 -12.35 -5.94
N LEU A 157 -9.86 -11.59 -5.43
CA LEU A 157 -9.28 -11.84 -4.12
C LEU A 157 -10.33 -11.73 -3.00
N TRP A 158 -11.15 -10.68 -3.02
CA TRP A 158 -12.22 -10.50 -2.02
C TRP A 158 -13.30 -11.57 -2.10
N ASN A 159 -13.63 -12.05 -3.30
CA ASN A 159 -14.55 -13.16 -3.46
C ASN A 159 -13.99 -14.43 -2.83
N GLY A 160 -12.72 -14.76 -3.08
CA GLY A 160 -12.09 -15.91 -2.44
C GLY A 160 -12.05 -15.79 -0.91
N LEU A 161 -11.75 -14.61 -0.37
CA LEU A 161 -11.84 -14.34 1.07
C LEU A 161 -13.26 -14.48 1.63
N ARG A 162 -14.29 -14.15 0.85
CA ARG A 162 -15.68 -14.34 1.25
C ARG A 162 -16.03 -15.83 1.35
N GLU A 163 -15.66 -16.62 0.35
CA GLU A 163 -15.87 -18.07 0.33
C GLU A 163 -15.14 -18.77 1.48
N LEU A 164 -13.95 -18.30 1.84
CA LEU A 164 -13.17 -18.78 2.98
C LEU A 164 -13.72 -18.33 4.36
N GLY A 165 -14.83 -17.58 4.41
CA GLY A 165 -15.35 -17.06 5.67
C GLY A 165 -14.47 -15.99 6.31
N ALA A 166 -13.56 -15.36 5.58
CA ALA A 166 -12.60 -14.40 6.13
C ALA A 166 -13.18 -13.00 6.42
N THR A 167 -14.39 -12.72 5.93
CA THR A 167 -15.08 -11.44 6.18
C THR A 167 -16.09 -11.55 7.33
N PRO A 168 -16.36 -10.46 8.11
CA PRO A 168 -17.36 -10.50 9.18
C PRO A 168 -18.74 -10.97 8.71
N ALA A 169 -19.16 -10.54 7.52
CA ALA A 169 -20.43 -10.94 6.92
C ALA A 169 -20.45 -12.43 6.55
N ALA A 170 -19.37 -12.96 5.99
CA ALA A 170 -19.28 -14.39 5.67
C ALA A 170 -19.26 -15.25 6.94
N ARG A 171 -18.55 -14.83 8.00
CA ARG A 171 -18.60 -15.51 9.31
C ARG A 171 -20.00 -15.52 9.91
N ALA A 172 -20.71 -14.40 9.86
CA ALA A 172 -22.08 -14.31 10.35
C ALA A 172 -23.02 -15.25 9.58
N ALA A 173 -22.88 -15.33 8.25
CA ALA A 173 -23.66 -16.24 7.41
C ALA A 173 -23.35 -17.72 7.71
N LEU A 174 -22.08 -18.08 7.85
CA LEU A 174 -21.66 -19.44 8.22
C LEU A 174 -22.20 -19.85 9.60
N ASN A 175 -22.10 -18.97 10.59
CA ASN A 175 -22.63 -19.23 11.93
C ASN A 175 -24.17 -19.38 11.93
N ALA A 176 -24.87 -18.63 11.07
CA ALA A 176 -26.32 -18.74 10.94
C ALA A 176 -26.79 -20.02 10.22
N SER A 177 -25.93 -20.63 9.39
CA SER A 177 -26.24 -21.87 8.68
C SER A 177 -25.91 -23.14 9.47
N VAL A 178 -25.24 -23.03 10.62
CA VAL A 178 -25.05 -24.16 11.54
C VAL A 178 -26.40 -24.47 12.18
N PRO A 179 -27.00 -25.66 11.96
CA PRO A 179 -28.24 -26.03 12.64
C PRO A 179 -28.03 -25.95 14.15
N ALA A 180 -29.03 -25.46 14.89
CA ALA A 180 -29.02 -25.59 16.34
C ALA A 180 -28.74 -27.07 16.69
N PRO A 181 -27.88 -27.35 17.69
CA PRO A 181 -27.57 -28.74 18.05
C PRO A 181 -28.89 -29.47 18.27
N SER A 182 -29.11 -30.52 17.48
CA SER A 182 -30.29 -31.36 17.59
C SER A 182 -30.33 -31.93 19.00
N THR A 183 -31.43 -31.66 19.72
CA THR A 183 -31.74 -32.30 21.01
C THR A 183 -32.17 -33.76 20.82
N GLU A 184 -31.57 -34.47 19.85
CA GLU A 184 -31.79 -35.89 19.59
C GLU A 184 -30.51 -36.61 19.97
N GLY A 185 -30.43 -36.96 21.25
CA GLY A 185 -29.23 -37.54 21.86
C GLY A 185 -29.03 -37.19 23.34
N ALA A 186 -29.95 -36.43 23.96
CA ALA A 186 -30.04 -36.41 25.41
C ALA A 186 -30.54 -37.78 25.86
N VAL A 187 -29.61 -38.72 26.05
CA VAL A 187 -29.87 -39.94 26.84
C VAL A 187 -30.37 -39.44 28.19
N GLU A 188 -31.65 -39.69 28.48
CA GLU A 188 -32.15 -39.52 29.85
C GLU A 188 -31.17 -40.23 30.77
N PRO A 189 -30.63 -39.59 31.81
CA PRO A 189 -29.78 -40.29 32.76
C PRO A 189 -30.59 -41.47 33.27
N SER A 190 -30.06 -42.70 33.10
CA SER A 190 -30.72 -43.89 33.61
C SER A 190 -31.07 -43.63 35.07
N LYS A 191 -32.35 -43.74 35.45
CA LYS A 191 -32.75 -43.71 36.85
C LYS A 191 -31.95 -44.81 37.54
N GLY A 192 -30.87 -44.43 38.21
CA GLY A 192 -30.05 -45.35 38.98
C GLY A 192 -30.96 -46.06 39.96
N GLU A 193 -30.86 -47.38 40.02
CA GLU A 193 -31.55 -48.14 41.05
C GLU A 193 -31.15 -47.59 42.43
N PRO A 194 -32.04 -47.65 43.44
CA PRO A 194 -31.73 -47.17 44.77
C PRO A 194 -30.43 -47.82 45.26
N VAL A 195 -29.45 -47.01 45.61
CA VAL A 195 -28.18 -47.50 46.16
C VAL A 195 -28.50 -48.24 47.46
N ASP A 196 -28.20 -49.54 47.51
CA ASP A 196 -28.30 -50.32 48.74
C ASP A 196 -27.21 -49.85 49.72
N LEU A 197 -27.65 -49.04 50.69
CA LEU A 197 -26.78 -48.43 51.70
C LEU A 197 -26.20 -49.47 52.67
N ASP A 198 -26.80 -50.66 52.76
CA ASP A 198 -26.28 -51.74 53.60
C ASP A 198 -25.16 -52.52 52.90
N ASP A 199 -25.23 -52.71 51.57
CA ASP A 199 -24.12 -53.24 50.76
C ASP A 199 -22.88 -52.33 50.86
N TRP A 200 -23.06 -51.01 50.72
CA TRP A 200 -21.97 -50.04 50.83
C TRP A 200 -21.26 -50.07 52.20
N LYS A 201 -22.03 -50.16 53.30
CA LYS A 201 -21.47 -50.24 54.66
C LYS A 201 -20.77 -51.57 54.95
N SER A 202 -21.17 -52.65 54.28
CA SER A 202 -20.52 -53.96 54.44
C SER A 202 -19.15 -53.99 53.77
N ARG A 203 -19.04 -53.39 52.56
CA ARG A 203 -17.81 -53.33 51.76
C ARG A 203 -16.77 -52.40 52.36
N ASN A 204 -17.19 -51.32 53.03
CA ASN A 204 -16.28 -50.30 53.55
C ASN A 204 -15.82 -50.54 55.02
N ARG A 205 -16.35 -51.57 55.69
CA ARG A 205 -15.93 -51.95 57.06
C ARG A 205 -14.77 -52.95 57.12
N GLY A 206 -14.28 -53.43 55.98
CA GLY A 206 -13.20 -54.42 55.89
C GLY A 206 -11.77 -53.87 55.83
N ASN A 207 -11.54 -52.55 55.93
CA ASN A 207 -10.21 -51.96 55.78
C ASN A 207 -9.84 -51.03 56.95
N ALA A 208 -10.08 -51.50 58.17
CA ALA A 208 -9.54 -50.92 59.40
C ALA A 208 -9.19 -52.06 60.36
N GLY A 209 -8.04 -52.69 60.11
CA GLY A 209 -7.44 -53.74 60.91
C GLY A 209 -6.04 -54.04 60.41
#